data_AF-A0A917QZJ9-F1
#
_entry.id   AF-A0A917QZJ9-F1
#
_cell.length_a   1.000
_cell.length_b   1.000
_cell.length_c   1.000
_cell.angle_alpha   90.00
_cell.angle_beta   90.00
_cell.angle_gamma   90.00
#
_symmetry.space_group_name_H-M   'P 1'
#
loop_
_entity.id
_entity.type
_entity.pdbx_description
1 polymer ?
#
loop_
_entity_poly.entity_id
_entity_poly.type
_entity_poly.pdbx_seq_one_letter_code
_entity_poly.pdbx_strand_id
1 'polypeptide(L)'
;MSTFTPPTFEILSQVLEEKFGVLREDIKPDTVLEDIELDSLALIEVALTLQKRLGFVIPTEDLNSGGTVSDLYELVNSAAGNA
;
A
#
# COMPACT_ATOMS: atom_id res chain seq x y z
N MET A 1 14.15 -6.01 -10.24
CA MET A 1 13.48 -4.80 -10.76
C MET A 1 12.03 -4.96 -10.37
N SER A 2 11.61 -4.39 -9.24
CA SER A 2 10.24 -4.49 -8.76
C SER A 2 9.31 -3.87 -9.80
N THR A 3 8.44 -4.68 -10.38
CA THR A 3 7.50 -4.23 -11.42
C THR A 3 6.30 -3.59 -10.74
N PHE A 4 6.19 -2.27 -10.84
CA PHE A 4 4.98 -1.56 -10.45
C PHE A 4 3.90 -1.75 -11.53
N THR A 5 2.95 -2.63 -11.24
CA THR A 5 1.70 -2.86 -11.96
C THR A 5 0.81 -1.62 -11.80
N PRO A 6 0.50 -0.89 -12.90
CA PRO A 6 -0.22 0.38 -12.86
C PRO A 6 -1.54 0.36 -12.08
N PRO A 7 -2.47 -0.61 -12.27
CA PRO A 7 -3.76 -0.59 -11.56
C PRO A 7 -3.60 -0.77 -10.05
N THR A 8 -2.64 -1.56 -9.58
CA THR A 8 -2.40 -1.78 -8.15
C THR A 8 -1.90 -0.50 -7.47
N PHE A 9 -0.94 0.19 -8.10
CA PHE A 9 -0.38 1.42 -7.55
C PHE A 9 -1.41 2.55 -7.53
N GLU A 10 -2.22 2.68 -8.58
CA GLU A 10 -3.32 3.64 -8.65
C GLU A 10 -4.34 3.43 -7.53
N ILE A 11 -4.76 2.17 -7.29
CA ILE A 11 -5.74 1.85 -6.25
C ILE A 11 -5.14 2.06 -4.85
N LEU A 12 -3.89 1.64 -4.62
CA LEU A 12 -3.17 1.95 -3.38
C LEU A 12 -3.17 3.45 -3.12
N SER A 13 -2.78 4.23 -4.12
CA SER A 13 -2.66 5.68 -3.97
C SER A 13 -4.00 6.35 -3.73
N GLN A 14 -5.06 5.92 -4.42
CA GLN A 14 -6.42 6.40 -4.15
C GLN A 14 -6.85 6.09 -2.72
N VAL A 15 -6.57 4.89 -2.22
CA VAL A 15 -6.91 4.54 -0.83
C VAL A 15 -6.16 5.44 0.14
N LEU A 16 -4.87 5.70 -0.09
CA LEU A 16 -4.06 6.60 0.74
C LEU A 16 -4.57 8.04 0.71
N GLU A 17 -4.92 8.55 -0.47
CA GLU A 17 -5.47 9.89 -0.64
C GLU A 17 -6.87 10.02 0.02
N GLU A 18 -7.77 9.08 -0.22
CA GLU A 18 -9.16 9.13 0.28
C GLU A 18 -9.26 8.86 1.79
N LYS A 19 -8.44 7.96 2.33
CA LYS A 19 -8.51 7.54 3.75
C LYS A 19 -7.62 8.36 4.65
N PHE A 20 -6.41 8.68 4.18
CA PHE A 20 -5.36 9.28 4.98
C PHE A 20 -5.03 10.71 4.54
N GLY A 21 -5.58 11.19 3.41
CA GLY A 21 -5.30 12.53 2.90
C GLY A 21 -3.87 12.68 2.40
N VAL A 22 -3.17 11.58 2.10
CA VAL A 22 -1.79 11.61 1.61
C VAL A 22 -1.78 12.15 0.19
N LEU A 23 -0.94 13.15 -0.06
CA LEU A 23 -0.81 13.73 -1.39
C LEU A 23 -0.11 12.75 -2.33
N ARG A 24 -0.59 12.68 -3.57
CA ARG A 24 0.00 11.82 -4.61
C ARG A 24 1.48 12.09 -4.87
N GLU A 25 1.94 13.31 -4.58
CA GLU A 25 3.36 13.67 -4.66
C GLU A 25 4.22 13.04 -3.56
N ASP A 26 3.66 12.74 -2.40
CA ASP A 26 4.36 12.11 -1.28
C ASP A 26 4.39 10.57 -1.38
N ILE A 27 3.50 9.98 -2.17
CA ILE A 27 3.44 8.53 -2.43
C ILE A 27 4.54 8.14 -3.43
N LYS A 28 5.79 8.17 -2.98
CA LYS A 28 6.97 7.74 -3.76
C LYS A 28 7.49 6.41 -3.23
N PRO A 29 8.10 5.56 -4.08
CA PRO A 29 8.65 4.28 -3.66
C PRO A 29 9.64 4.37 -2.48
N ASP A 30 10.46 5.42 -2.46
CA ASP A 30 11.44 5.71 -1.40
C ASP A 30 10.83 6.37 -0.14
N THR A 31 9.54 6.76 -0.17
CA THR A 31 8.89 7.38 1.00
C THR A 31 8.66 6.33 2.07
N VAL A 32 9.04 6.67 3.31
CA VAL A 32 8.76 5.84 4.49
C VAL A 32 7.29 5.95 4.85
N LEU A 33 6.65 4.83 5.20
CA LEU A 33 5.22 4.82 5.55
C LEU A 33 4.95 5.68 6.79
N GLU A 34 5.83 5.66 7.79
CA GLU A 34 5.77 6.56 8.96
C GLU A 34 5.82 8.05 8.59
N ASP A 35 6.53 8.46 7.54
CA ASP A 35 6.60 9.87 7.09
C ASP A 35 5.26 10.39 6.55
N ILE A 36 4.40 9.50 6.07
CA ILE A 36 3.04 9.81 5.58
C ILE A 36 1.96 9.44 6.60
N GLU A 37 2.32 9.35 7.89
CA GLU A 37 1.42 9.04 9.01
C GLU A 37 0.71 7.68 8.86
N LEU A 38 1.34 6.71 8.17
CA LEU A 38 0.85 5.33 8.10
C LEU A 38 1.43 4.48 9.22
N ASP A 39 0.74 4.49 10.36
CA ASP A 39 0.99 3.58 11.46
C ASP A 39 0.58 2.12 11.14
N SER A 40 1.00 1.17 11.98
CA SER A 40 0.63 -0.25 11.86
C SER A 40 -0.90 -0.48 11.76
N LEU A 41 -1.70 0.29 12.50
CA LEU A 41 -3.17 0.21 12.42
C LEU A 41 -3.71 0.76 11.10
N ALA A 42 -3.15 1.89 10.63
CA ALA A 42 -3.50 2.50 9.35
C ALA A 42 -3.24 1.53 8.20
N LEU A 43 -2.09 0.86 8.21
CA LEU A 43 -1.73 -0.15 7.22
C LEU A 43 -2.74 -1.30 7.18
N ILE A 44 -3.20 -1.79 8.34
CA ILE A 44 -4.23 -2.82 8.40
C ILE A 44 -5.52 -2.32 7.72
N GLU A 45 -5.92 -1.07 7.95
CA GLU A 45 -7.10 -0.50 7.29
C GLU A 45 -6.92 -0.32 5.78
N VAL A 46 -5.74 0.11 5.33
CA VAL A 46 -5.37 0.17 3.90
C VAL A 46 -5.51 -1.23 3.29
N ALA A 47 -4.88 -2.24 3.88
CA ALA A 47 -4.92 -3.61 3.39
C ALA A 47 -6.35 -4.17 3.35
N LEU A 48 -7.16 -3.95 4.38
CA LEU A 48 -8.58 -4.34 4.40
C LEU A 48 -9.38 -3.63 3.30
N THR A 49 -9.10 -2.35 3.04
CA THR A 49 -9.76 -1.57 2.00
C THR A 49 -9.36 -2.07 0.61
N LEU A 50 -8.08 -2.34 0.41
CA LEU A 50 -7.54 -2.90 -0.83
C LEU A 50 -8.08 -4.30 -1.09
N GLN A 51 -8.11 -5.16 -0.08
CA GLN A 51 -8.72 -6.49 -0.16
C GLN A 51 -10.17 -6.40 -0.64
N LYS A 52 -10.96 -5.46 -0.12
CA LYS A 52 -12.36 -5.24 -0.54
C LYS A 52 -12.47 -4.73 -1.97
N ARG A 53 -11.57 -3.84 -2.41
CA ARG A 53 -11.58 -3.26 -3.76
C ARG A 53 -11.07 -4.23 -4.83
N LEU A 54 -10.02 -4.97 -4.52
CA LEU A 54 -9.31 -5.85 -5.45
C LEU A 54 -9.83 -7.29 -5.41
N GLY A 55 -10.47 -7.70 -4.31
CA GLY A 55 -11.08 -9.02 -4.16
C GLY A 55 -10.12 -10.14 -3.76
N PHE A 56 -8.89 -9.83 -3.31
CA PHE A 56 -7.91 -10.81 -2.84
C PHE A 56 -7.43 -10.51 -1.41
N VAL A 57 -6.93 -11.54 -0.72
CA VAL A 57 -6.47 -11.43 0.68
C VAL A 57 -5.06 -10.86 0.72
N ILE A 58 -4.89 -9.72 1.40
CA ILE A 58 -3.59 -9.13 1.68
C ILE A 58 -3.16 -9.58 3.08
N PRO A 59 -2.01 -10.26 3.23
CA PRO A 59 -1.52 -10.69 4.54
C PRO A 59 -1.13 -9.47 5.36
N THR A 60 -1.89 -9.19 6.41
CA THR A 60 -1.60 -8.05 7.30
C THR A 60 -0.46 -8.33 8.27
N GLU A 61 -0.04 -9.59 8.39
CA GLU A 61 1.08 -10.03 9.23
C GLU A 61 2.44 -9.53 8.75
N ASP A 62 2.58 -9.31 7.44
CA ASP A 62 3.78 -8.78 6.81
C ASP A 62 3.78 -7.24 6.67
N LEU A 63 2.73 -6.56 7.14
CA LEU A 63 2.67 -5.10 7.11
C LEU A 63 3.61 -4.50 8.16
N ASN A 64 4.58 -3.71 7.70
CA ASN A 64 5.53 -3.02 8.56
C ASN A 64 5.50 -1.51 8.31
N SER A 65 5.14 -0.73 9.33
CA SER A 65 5.14 0.75 9.25
C SER A 65 6.53 1.36 9.11
N GLY A 66 7.57 0.66 9.55
CA GLY A 66 8.96 1.09 9.30
C GLY A 66 9.46 0.83 7.88
N GLY A 67 8.62 0.28 7.00
CA GLY A 67 8.93 0.04 5.60
C GLY A 67 8.68 1.27 4.71
N THR A 68 8.94 1.11 3.42
CA THR A 68 8.66 2.13 2.40
C THR A 68 7.36 1.85 1.66
N VAL A 69 6.88 2.83 0.89
CA VAL A 69 5.75 2.63 -0.04
C VAL A 69 6.06 1.51 -1.04
N SER A 70 7.32 1.34 -1.44
CA SER A 70 7.71 0.22 -2.29
C SER A 70 7.46 -1.13 -1.62
N ASP A 71 7.81 -1.28 -0.34
CA ASP A 71 7.58 -2.53 0.40
C ASP A 71 6.09 -2.85 0.51
N LEU A 72 5.27 -1.85 0.85
CA LEU A 72 3.81 -2.00 0.89
C LEU A 72 3.25 -2.38 -0.48
N TYR A 73 3.73 -1.72 -1.53
CA TYR A 73 3.31 -2.03 -2.89
C TYR A 73 3.67 -3.46 -3.29
N GLU A 74 4.89 -3.92 -3.01
CA GLU A 74 5.30 -5.28 -3.32
C GLU A 74 4.46 -6.32 -2.59
N LEU A 75 4.09 -6.06 -1.33
CA LEU A 75 3.20 -6.94 -0.57
C LEU A 75 1.83 -7.07 -1.26
N VAL A 76 1.24 -5.95 -1.65
CA VAL A 76 -0.06 -5.92 -2.35
C VAL A 76 0.05 -6.57 -3.73
N ASN A 77 1.14 -6.33 -4.46
CA ASN A 77 1.37 -6.91 -5.78
C ASN A 77 1.56 -8.42 -5.73
N SER A 78 2.27 -8.91 -4.72
CA SER A 78 2.44 -10.34 -4.44
C SER A 78 1.10 -11.01 -4.13
N ALA A 79 0.30 -10.37 -3.27
CA ALA A 79 -1.05 -10.84 -2.95
C ALA A 79 -2.00 -10.84 -4.16
N ALA A 80 -1.80 -9.92 -5.11
CA ALA A 80 -2.54 -9.89 -6.37
C ALA A 80 -2.21 -11.07 -7.32
N GLY A 81 -1.21 -11.90 -7.00
CA GLY A 81 -0.74 -12.99 -7.85
C GLY A 81 0.10 -12.53 -9.03
N ASN A 82 0.66 -11.31 -8.98
CA ASN A 82 1.57 -10.77 -10.00
C ASN A 82 3.05 -10.87 -9.58
N ALA A 83 3.40 -11.89 -8.77
CA ALA A 83 4.76 -12.20 -8.34
C ALA A 83 5.52 -13.06 -9.36
#